data_AF-A0A1E4TAI2-F1
#
_entry.id   AF-A0A1E4TAI2-F1
#
_cell.length_a   1.000
_cell.length_b   1.000
_cell.length_c   1.000
_cell.angle_alpha   90.00
_cell.angle_beta   90.00
_cell.angle_gamma   90.00
#
_symmetry.space_group_name_H-M   'P 1'
#
loop_
_entity.id
_entity.type
_entity.pdbx_description
1 polymer ?
#
loop_
_entity_poly.entity_id
_entity_poly.type
_entity_poly.pdbx_seq_one_letter_code
_entity_poly.pdbx_strand_id
1 'polypeptide(L)'
;ESADVISLLFTSAELYKADKQKFIRMLSVISAHARRGTRLFLVEPAGSYSNITVGTKTFSLQILLDHILRDSWETIYEDDSHWVRLPHLRYNLPLEDSRHFYRVYI
;
A
#
# COMPACT_ATOMS: atom_id res chain seq x y z
N GLU A 1 4.16 23.01 2.48
CA GLU A 1 5.30 22.41 1.76
C GLU A 1 4.76 21.49 0.68
N SER A 2 5.40 21.44 -0.49
CA SER A 2 5.04 20.48 -1.55
C SER A 2 5.90 19.24 -1.43
N ALA A 3 5.30 18.06 -1.33
CA ALA A 3 6.02 16.79 -1.31
C ALA A 3 6.12 16.22 -2.73
N ASP A 4 7.34 15.91 -3.17
CA ASP A 4 7.57 15.22 -4.45
C ASP A 4 7.25 13.72 -4.34
N VAL A 5 7.29 13.18 -3.11
CA VAL A 5 6.98 11.77 -2.80
C VAL A 5 6.13 11.70 -1.54
N ILE A 6 5.05 10.93 -1.61
CA ILE A 6 4.18 10.59 -0.49
C ILE A 6 4.28 9.07 -0.30
N SER A 7 4.59 8.62 0.92
CA SER A 7 4.78 7.19 1.21
C SER A 7 3.78 6.65 2.23
N LEU A 8 3.18 5.51 1.93
CA LEU A 8 2.39 4.69 2.85
C LEU A 8 3.10 3.34 2.99
N LEU A 9 3.76 3.13 4.15
CA LEU A 9 4.65 1.98 4.36
C LEU A 9 4.08 1.10 5.48
N PHE A 10 3.44 -0.01 5.11
CA PHE A 10 2.90 -1.04 5.99
C PHE A 10 1.79 -0.55 6.94
N THR A 11 1.13 0.56 6.60
CA THR A 11 0.11 1.20 7.45
C THR A 11 -1.30 1.14 6.88
N SER A 12 -1.44 0.95 5.57
CA SER A 12 -2.71 1.12 4.86
C SER A 12 -3.74 0.09 5.29
N ALA A 13 -3.31 -1.16 5.54
CA ALA A 13 -4.19 -2.21 6.04
C ALA A 13 -4.76 -1.87 7.44
N GLU A 14 -3.91 -1.36 8.33
CA GLU A 14 -4.27 -1.00 9.70
C GLU A 14 -5.19 0.23 9.72
N LEU A 15 -4.83 1.27 8.96
CA LEU A 15 -5.64 2.49 8.85
C LEU A 15 -7.02 2.22 8.26
N TYR A 16 -7.09 1.37 7.23
CA TYR A 16 -8.38 0.97 6.64
C TYR A 16 -9.25 0.22 7.66
N LYS A 17 -8.67 -0.73 8.40
CA LYS A 17 -9.39 -1.51 9.43
C LYS A 17 -9.83 -0.63 10.60
N ALA A 18 -9.02 0.36 10.99
CA ALA A 18 -9.32 1.27 12.08
C ALA A 18 -10.53 2.17 11.75
N ASP A 19 -10.53 2.81 10.58
CA ASP A 19 -11.64 3.66 10.13
C ASP A 19 -11.63 3.82 8.61
N LYS A 20 -12.43 2.99 7.93
CA LYS A 20 -12.57 2.99 6.47
C LYS A 20 -12.88 4.37 5.90
N GLN A 21 -13.82 5.10 6.50
CA GLN A 21 -14.27 6.39 5.95
C GLN A 21 -13.19 7.45 6.09
N LYS A 22 -12.53 7.52 7.25
CA LYS A 22 -11.41 8.45 7.43
C LYS A 22 -10.21 8.11 6.55
N PHE A 23 -9.93 6.82 6.35
CA PHE A 23 -8.86 6.39 5.46
C PHE A 23 -9.11 6.80 4.00
N ILE A 24 -10.31 6.55 3.47
CA ILE A 24 -10.68 6.97 2.11
C ILE A 24 -10.65 8.50 1.98
N ARG A 25 -11.16 9.21 2.98
CA ARG A 25 -11.11 10.69 3.02
C ARG A 25 -9.68 11.20 3.04
N MET A 26 -8.79 10.57 3.81
CA MET A 26 -7.37 10.90 3.86
C MET A 26 -6.73 10.75 2.48
N LEU A 27 -6.95 9.64 1.78
CA LEU A 27 -6.46 9.43 0.42
C LEU A 27 -6.99 10.51 -0.54
N SER A 28 -8.28 10.85 -0.47
CA SER A 28 -8.87 11.92 -1.28
C SER A 28 -8.24 13.29 -1.00
N VAL A 29 -7.97 13.62 0.27
CA VAL A 29 -7.29 14.88 0.64
C VAL A 29 -5.86 14.90 0.11
N ILE A 30 -5.14 13.76 0.20
CA ILE A 30 -3.80 13.60 -0.37
C ILE A 30 -3.84 13.86 -1.88
N SER A 31 -4.75 13.20 -2.61
CA SER A 31 -4.91 13.40 -4.06
C SER A 31 -5.20 14.86 -4.43
N ALA A 32 -6.06 15.54 -3.66
CA ALA A 32 -6.47 16.90 -3.94
C ALA A 32 -5.37 17.95 -3.71
N HIS A 33 -4.40 17.66 -2.84
CA HIS A 33 -3.32 18.59 -2.48
C HIS A 33 -1.96 18.20 -3.08
N ALA A 34 -1.87 17.00 -3.67
CA ALA A 34 -0.68 16.58 -4.40
C ALA A 34 -0.48 17.46 -5.63
N ARG A 35 0.78 17.87 -5.87
CA ARG A 35 1.14 18.57 -7.09
C ARG A 35 1.16 17.55 -8.23
N ARG A 36 0.84 17.96 -9.45
CA ARG A 36 1.07 17.12 -10.64
C ARG A 36 2.53 16.65 -10.68
N GLY A 37 2.72 15.33 -10.84
CA GLY A 37 4.03 14.69 -10.85
C GLY A 37 4.54 14.26 -9.48
N THR A 38 3.81 14.53 -8.39
CA THR A 38 4.05 13.87 -7.11
C THR A 38 3.92 12.36 -7.28
N ARG A 39 4.75 11.57 -6.61
CA ARG A 39 4.64 10.11 -6.62
C ARG A 39 4.04 9.60 -5.32
N LEU A 40 3.02 8.75 -5.41
CA LEU A 40 2.49 8.01 -4.28
C LEU A 40 3.11 6.62 -4.24
N PHE A 41 3.94 6.37 -3.23
CA PHE A 41 4.60 5.10 -2.99
C PHE A 41 3.88 4.31 -1.90
N LEU A 42 3.44 3.10 -2.20
CA LEU A 42 2.70 2.26 -1.28
C LEU A 42 3.39 0.90 -1.16
N VAL A 43 3.62 0.46 0.07
CA VAL A 43 4.21 -0.84 0.39
C VAL A 43 3.40 -1.48 1.48
N GLU A 44 3.07 -2.77 1.33
CA GLU A 44 2.29 -3.52 2.31
C GLU A 44 2.74 -4.99 2.35
N PRO A 45 2.53 -5.71 3.48
CA PRO A 45 2.85 -7.13 3.55
C PRO A 45 2.04 -7.91 2.51
N ALA A 46 2.67 -8.79 1.74
CA ALA A 46 1.95 -9.60 0.76
C ALA A 46 1.35 -10.85 1.42
N GLY A 47 0.08 -11.15 1.15
CA GLY A 47 -0.61 -12.34 1.63
C GLY A 47 -1.78 -12.04 2.56
N SER A 48 -2.13 -12.98 3.44
CA SER A 48 -3.33 -12.89 4.29
C SER A 48 -3.39 -11.63 5.17
N TYR A 49 -2.23 -11.05 5.51
CA TYR A 49 -2.12 -9.81 6.27
C TYR A 49 -2.66 -8.58 5.51
N SER A 50 -2.58 -8.59 4.18
CA SER A 50 -3.14 -7.55 3.28
C SER A 50 -4.59 -7.78 2.87
N ASN A 51 -5.26 -8.82 3.39
CA ASN A 51 -6.65 -9.07 3.07
C ASN A 51 -7.58 -8.22 3.93
N ILE A 52 -8.63 -7.71 3.28
CA ILE A 52 -9.66 -6.87 3.88
C ILE A 52 -11.02 -7.47 3.57
N THR A 53 -11.84 -7.61 4.61
CA THR A 53 -13.22 -8.07 4.48
C THR A 53 -14.15 -6.87 4.32
N VAL A 54 -14.92 -6.84 3.23
CA VAL A 54 -15.97 -5.86 2.98
C VAL A 54 -17.30 -6.59 2.88
N GLY A 55 -18.14 -6.47 3.92
CA GLY A 55 -19.36 -7.26 4.05
C GLY A 55 -19.02 -8.75 4.18
N THR A 56 -19.42 -9.55 3.19
CA THR A 56 -19.18 -11.00 3.14
C THR A 56 -18.01 -11.41 2.24
N LYS A 57 -17.38 -10.45 1.54
CA LYS A 57 -16.32 -10.73 0.56
C LYS A 57 -14.97 -10.26 1.08
N THR A 58 -13.95 -11.07 0.84
CA THR A 58 -12.56 -10.73 1.15
C THR A 58 -11.86 -10.30 -0.12
N PHE A 59 -11.19 -9.15 -0.07
CA PHE A 59 -10.43 -8.58 -1.18
C PHE A 59 -8.99 -8.34 -0.73
N SER A 60 -8.05 -8.34 -1.68
CA SER A 60 -6.74 -7.77 -1.39
C SER A 60 -6.88 -6.26 -1.24
N LEU A 61 -6.17 -5.70 -0.26
CA LEU A 61 -6.08 -4.26 -0.05
C LEU A 61 -5.58 -3.53 -1.32
N GLN A 62 -4.71 -4.17 -2.08
CA GLN A 62 -4.20 -3.67 -3.35
C GLN A 62 -5.33 -3.35 -4.35
N ILE A 63 -6.21 -4.32 -4.64
CA ILE A 63 -7.34 -4.13 -5.57
C ILE A 63 -8.25 -2.98 -5.09
N LEU A 64 -8.42 -2.88 -3.77
CA LEU A 64 -9.23 -1.83 -3.17
C LEU A 64 -8.59 -0.45 -3.34
N LEU A 65 -7.28 -0.33 -3.10
CA LEU A 65 -6.54 0.91 -3.27
C LEU A 65 -6.52 1.36 -4.73
N ASP A 66 -6.24 0.44 -5.65
CA ASP A 66 -6.28 0.70 -7.08
C ASP A 66 -7.66 1.22 -7.50
N HIS A 67 -8.73 0.62 -6.97
CA HIS A 67 -10.10 1.10 -7.23
C HIS A 67 -10.37 2.50 -6.67
N ILE A 68 -9.88 2.81 -5.46
CA ILE A 68 -10.08 4.13 -4.83
C ILE A 68 -9.28 5.22 -5.55
N LEU A 69 -8.08 4.90 -6.03
CA LEU A 69 -7.11 5.89 -6.54
C LEU A 69 -7.21 6.10 -8.05
N ARG A 70 -7.82 5.18 -8.81
CA ARG A 70 -7.88 5.18 -10.29
C ARG A 70 -8.31 6.49 -10.96
N ASP A 71 -9.12 7.31 -10.29
CA ASP A 71 -9.66 8.54 -10.87
C ASP A 71 -8.70 9.73 -10.66
N SER A 72 -7.71 9.60 -9.78
CA SER A 72 -6.77 10.68 -9.41
C SER A 72 -5.31 10.35 -9.64
N TRP A 73 -4.97 9.07 -9.82
CA TRP A 73 -3.61 8.58 -9.92
C TRP A 73 -3.48 7.49 -10.98
N GLU A 74 -2.32 7.43 -11.64
CA GLU A 74 -1.97 6.41 -12.62
C GLU A 74 -0.85 5.51 -12.07
N THR A 75 -1.01 4.19 -12.12
CA THR A 75 0.03 3.24 -11.71
C THR A 75 1.18 3.23 -12.71
N ILE A 76 2.40 3.53 -12.26
CA ILE A 76 3.62 3.50 -13.09
C ILE A 76 4.54 2.32 -12.78
N TYR A 77 4.49 1.78 -11.56
CA TYR A 77 5.22 0.57 -11.19
C TYR A 77 4.41 -0.27 -10.20
N GLU A 78 4.51 -1.58 -10.36
CA GLU A 78 3.87 -2.54 -9.48
C GLU A 78 4.69 -3.82 -9.33
N ASP A 79 4.65 -4.40 -8.13
CA ASP A 79 5.03 -5.77 -7.85
C ASP A 79 4.08 -6.31 -6.80
N ASP A 80 3.45 -7.45 -7.07
CA ASP A 80 2.45 -8.06 -6.19
C ASP A 80 3.09 -8.92 -5.09
N SER A 81 4.38 -9.20 -5.22
CA SER A 81 5.00 -10.33 -4.55
C SER A 81 6.53 -10.23 -4.55
N HIS A 82 7.06 -9.17 -3.97
CA HIS A 82 8.49 -8.98 -3.82
C HIS A 82 9.03 -9.69 -2.58
N TRP A 83 9.95 -10.63 -2.79
CA TRP A 83 10.63 -11.34 -1.70
C TRP A 83 11.86 -10.56 -1.24
N VAL A 84 11.92 -10.23 0.05
CA VAL A 84 13.09 -9.60 0.66
C VAL A 84 13.86 -10.65 1.43
N ARG A 85 14.97 -11.11 0.85
CA ARG A 85 15.91 -11.99 1.53
C ARG A 85 17.30 -11.39 1.44
N LEU A 86 17.93 -11.16 2.60
CA LEU A 86 19.33 -10.77 2.65
C LEU A 86 20.18 -12.05 2.52
N PRO A 87 20.90 -12.25 1.39
CA PRO A 87 21.52 -13.54 1.07
C PRO A 87 22.56 -13.99 2.10
N HIS A 88 23.12 -13.07 2.89
CA HIS A 88 24.18 -13.33 3.87
C HIS A 88 23.75 -13.16 5.33
N LEU A 89 22.49 -12.82 5.60
CA LEU A 89 22.01 -12.64 6.97
C LEU A 89 21.45 -13.96 7.51
N ARG A 90 22.05 -14.45 8.59
CA ARG A 90 21.57 -15.62 9.35
C ARG A 90 21.08 -15.15 10.70
N TYR A 91 19.81 -15.40 10.98
CA TYR A 91 19.22 -15.13 12.30
C TYR A 91 19.37 -16.36 13.19
N ASN A 92 19.63 -16.15 14.48
CA ASN A 92 19.66 -17.24 15.48
C ASN A 92 18.24 -17.69 15.89
N LEU A 93 17.21 -17.20 15.19
CA LEU A 93 15.81 -17.52 15.36
C LEU A 93 15.26 -17.97 14.00
N PRO A 94 14.30 -18.91 13.95
CA PRO A 94 13.61 -19.23 12.71
C PRO A 94 12.74 -18.02 12.32
N LEU A 95 13.24 -17.23 11.36
CA LEU A 95 12.47 -16.15 10.74
C LEU A 95 11.99 -16.59 9.37
N GLU A 96 10.72 -16.36 9.10
CA GLU A 96 10.15 -16.53 7.77
C GLU A 96 10.71 -15.47 6.82
N ASP A 97 10.89 -15.85 5.55
CA ASP A 97 11.20 -14.87 4.50
C ASP A 97 10.00 -13.90 4.37
N SER A 98 10.30 -12.60 4.31
CA SER A 98 9.24 -11.58 4.19
C SER A 98 8.94 -11.29 2.74
N ARG A 99 7.65 -11.12 2.45
CA ARG A 99 7.15 -10.74 1.15
C ARG A 99 6.27 -9.51 1.28
N HIS A 100 6.43 -8.56 0.37
CA HIS A 100 5.59 -7.37 0.30
C HIS A 100 5.09 -7.17 -1.13
N PHE A 101 4.01 -6.41 -1.27
CA PHE A 101 3.68 -5.82 -2.55
C PHE A 101 4.02 -4.34 -2.50
N TYR A 102 4.28 -3.76 -3.67
CA TYR A 102 4.37 -2.32 -3.79
C TYR A 102 3.59 -1.80 -4.99
N ARG A 103 3.18 -0.54 -4.88
CA ARG A 103 2.59 0.27 -5.93
C ARG A 103 3.25 1.63 -5.95
N VAL A 104 3.48 2.14 -7.15
CA VAL A 104 3.93 3.50 -7.38
C VAL A 104 2.95 4.15 -8.33
N TYR A 105 2.32 5.23 -7.87
CA TYR A 105 1.40 6.01 -8.66
C TYR A 105 1.95 7.41 -8.97
N ILE A 106 1.47 8.03 -10.05
CA ILE A 106 1.77 9.42 -10.46
C ILE A 106 0.50 10.21 -10.80
#